data_AF-A0A2G9MTT6-F1
#
_entry.id   AF-A0A2G9MTT6-F1
#
_cell.length_a   1.000
_cell.length_b   1.000
_cell.length_c   1.000
_cell.angle_alpha   90.00
_cell.angle_beta   90.00
_cell.angle_gamma   90.00
#
_symmetry.space_group_name_H-M   'P 1'
#
loop_
_entity.id
_entity.type
_entity.pdbx_description
1 polymer ?
#
loop_
_entity_poly.entity_id
_entity_poly.type
_entity_poly.pdbx_seq_one_letter_code
_entity_poly.pdbx_strand_id
1 'polypeptide(L)'
;MFFISYLQSVIDENILKTKTPKKFLIVLGIVIIGIALAFSFNSNDQKPTITNTVTETRTVEWRHVHGLGVDPTDSNILYIATHGDFYQSRNGTLPVKVDKVRADYMAFNAPYDKDSPLYASGHPS
;
A
#
# COMPACT_ATOMS: atom_id res chain seq x y z
N MET A 1 -34.67 -49.66 43.61
CA MET A 1 -34.39 -48.21 43.65
C MET A 1 -33.69 -47.83 44.96
N PHE A 2 -32.55 -48.46 45.28
CA PHE A 2 -31.80 -48.18 46.54
C PHE A 2 -30.27 -48.19 46.38
N PHE A 3 -29.74 -48.55 45.20
CA PHE A 3 -28.29 -48.63 44.99
C PHE A 3 -27.67 -47.31 44.45
N ILE A 4 -28.45 -46.51 43.72
CA ILE A 4 -27.97 -45.25 43.12
C ILE A 4 -27.87 -44.13 44.17
N SER A 5 -28.76 -44.12 45.16
CA SER A 5 -28.75 -43.09 46.22
C SER A 5 -27.58 -43.21 47.20
N TYR A 6 -27.03 -44.42 47.40
CA TYR A 6 -25.86 -44.61 48.27
C TYR A 6 -24.56 -44.14 47.60
N LEU A 7 -24.43 -44.33 46.28
CA LEU A 7 -23.25 -43.88 45.54
C LEU A 7 -23.16 -42.35 45.46
N GLN A 8 -24.29 -41.65 45.33
CA GLN A 8 -24.33 -40.20 45.32
C GLN A 8 -23.92 -39.60 46.68
N SER A 9 -24.36 -40.20 47.79
CA SER A 9 -24.01 -39.78 49.15
C SER A 9 -22.51 -39.89 49.45
N VAL A 10 -21.83 -40.92 48.93
CA VAL A 10 -20.38 -41.13 49.16
C VAL A 10 -19.53 -40.21 48.27
N ILE A 11 -20.03 -39.83 47.10
CA ILE A 11 -19.35 -38.88 46.20
C ILE A 11 -19.48 -37.45 46.77
N ASP A 12 -20.65 -37.07 47.27
CA ASP A 12 -20.89 -35.72 47.77
C ASP A 12 -20.13 -35.44 49.10
N GLU A 13 -19.94 -36.43 49.97
CA GLU A 13 -19.11 -36.26 51.19
C GLU A 13 -17.61 -36.10 50.90
N ASN A 14 -17.11 -36.69 49.81
CA ASN A 14 -15.67 -36.66 49.49
C ASN A 14 -15.25 -35.38 48.76
N ILE A 15 -16.17 -34.73 48.03
CA ILE A 15 -15.88 -33.47 47.33
C ILE A 15 -15.89 -32.27 48.30
N LEU A 16 -16.66 -32.33 49.38
CA LEU A 16 -16.77 -31.21 50.33
C LEU A 16 -15.60 -31.11 51.34
N LYS A 17 -14.65 -32.05 51.34
CA LYS A 17 -13.54 -32.10 52.32
C LYS A 17 -12.18 -31.64 51.79
N THR A 18 -12.06 -31.17 50.55
CA THR A 18 -10.82 -30.54 50.10
C THR A 18 -10.90 -29.03 50.28
N LYS A 19 -10.56 -28.57 51.49
CA LYS A 19 -10.37 -27.15 51.76
C LYS A 19 -9.12 -26.68 51.01
N THR A 20 -9.29 -26.23 49.78
CA THR A 20 -8.20 -25.64 48.99
C THR A 20 -7.52 -24.57 49.82
N PRO A 21 -6.23 -24.72 50.17
CA PRO A 21 -5.57 -23.77 51.04
C PRO A 21 -5.53 -22.41 50.33
N LYS A 22 -5.92 -21.33 51.01
CA LYS A 22 -5.99 -19.97 50.44
C LYS A 22 -4.68 -19.56 49.73
N LYS A 23 -3.55 -20.11 50.17
CA LYS A 23 -2.22 -19.93 49.54
C LYS A 23 -2.15 -20.49 48.12
N PHE A 24 -2.84 -21.59 47.82
CA PHE A 24 -2.91 -22.17 46.48
C PHE A 24 -3.69 -21.29 45.51
N LEU A 25 -4.78 -20.66 45.97
CA LEU A 25 -5.54 -19.68 45.16
C LEU A 25 -4.73 -18.41 44.90
N ILE A 26 -3.91 -17.97 45.85
CA ILE A 26 -3.01 -16.82 45.68
C ILE A 26 -1.92 -17.12 44.65
N VAL A 27 -1.29 -18.30 44.73
CA VAL A 27 -0.26 -18.70 43.75
C VAL A 27 -0.84 -18.84 42.35
N LEU A 28 -2.03 -19.44 42.21
CA LEU A 28 -2.71 -19.57 40.93
C LEU A 28 -3.07 -18.19 40.34
N GLY A 29 -3.53 -17.25 41.17
CA GLY A 29 -3.78 -15.87 40.76
C GLY A 29 -2.52 -15.15 40.27
N ILE A 30 -1.39 -15.30 40.96
CA ILE A 30 -0.11 -14.69 40.57
C ILE A 30 0.40 -15.28 39.25
N VAL A 31 0.25 -16.58 39.03
CA VAL A 31 0.65 -17.24 37.78
C VAL A 31 -0.20 -16.74 36.60
N ILE A 32 -1.51 -16.59 36.78
CA ILE A 32 -2.42 -16.07 35.74
C ILE A 32 -2.09 -14.60 35.41
N ILE A 33 -1.79 -13.78 36.42
CA ILE A 33 -1.37 -12.38 36.22
C ILE A 33 -0.01 -12.32 35.50
N GLY A 34 0.94 -13.17 35.87
CA GLY A 34 2.25 -13.24 35.21
C GLY A 34 2.16 -13.64 33.73
N ILE A 35 1.30 -14.60 33.40
CA ILE A 35 1.04 -15.01 32.02
C ILE A 35 0.32 -13.89 31.25
N ALA A 36 -0.69 -13.26 31.83
CA ALA A 36 -1.40 -12.14 31.20
C ALA A 36 -0.48 -10.94 30.91
N LEU A 37 0.44 -10.64 31.84
CA LEU A 37 1.45 -9.60 31.64
C LEU A 37 2.46 -9.99 30.54
N ALA A 38 2.90 -11.24 30.48
CA ALA A 38 3.80 -11.70 29.42
C ALA A 38 3.16 -11.64 28.01
N PHE A 39 1.85 -11.82 27.90
CA PHE A 39 1.12 -11.63 26.64
C PHE A 39 0.97 -10.16 26.22
N SER A 40 0.85 -9.22 27.17
CA SER A 40 0.68 -7.79 26.86
C SER A 40 1.92 -7.08 26.33
N PHE A 41 3.10 -7.70 26.38
CA PHE A 41 4.33 -7.09 25.85
C PHE A 41 4.65 -7.48 24.39
N ASN A 42 3.76 -8.23 23.71
CA ASN A 42 3.87 -8.48 22.27
C ASN A 42 3.09 -7.45 21.42
N SER A 43 3.04 -6.19 21.87
CA SER A 43 2.75 -5.09 20.97
C SER A 43 3.99 -4.91 20.08
N ASN A 44 3.97 -5.53 18.90
CA ASN A 44 4.88 -5.12 17.84
C ASN A 44 4.55 -3.66 17.51
N ASP A 45 5.25 -2.74 18.16
CA ASP A 45 5.40 -1.38 17.67
C ASP A 45 6.13 -1.50 16.33
N GLN A 46 5.36 -1.76 15.28
CA GLN A 46 5.74 -1.40 13.93
C GLN A 46 5.87 0.12 13.97
N LYS A 47 7.06 0.60 14.33
CA LYS A 47 7.57 1.91 13.92
C LYS A 47 7.09 2.07 12.49
N PRO A 48 6.46 3.20 12.10
CA PRO A 48 6.01 3.38 10.73
C PRO A 48 7.25 3.18 9.86
N THR A 49 7.35 2.00 9.28
CA THR A 49 8.20 1.78 8.15
C THR A 49 7.50 2.68 7.17
N ILE A 50 8.14 3.79 6.85
CA ILE A 50 7.88 4.44 5.58
C ILE A 50 8.27 3.34 4.59
N THR A 51 7.33 2.43 4.35
CA THR A 51 7.14 1.89 3.03
C THR A 51 7.06 3.18 2.26
N ASN A 52 8.13 3.50 1.53
CA ASN A 52 7.95 4.35 0.38
C ASN A 52 6.89 3.56 -0.39
N THR A 53 5.60 3.85 -0.12
CA THR A 53 4.59 3.86 -1.14
C THR A 53 5.35 4.57 -2.22
N VAL A 54 5.80 3.81 -3.22
CA VAL A 54 6.23 4.41 -4.45
C VAL A 54 4.95 5.09 -4.88
N THR A 55 4.76 6.33 -4.40
CA THR A 55 3.99 7.32 -5.07
C THR A 55 4.61 7.21 -6.43
N GLU A 56 3.93 6.53 -7.35
CA GLU A 56 4.42 6.43 -8.71
C GLU A 56 4.48 7.86 -9.19
N THR A 57 5.66 8.45 -9.04
CA THR A 57 5.93 9.82 -9.36
C THR A 57 5.82 9.86 -10.86
N ARG A 58 4.65 10.26 -11.35
CA ARG A 58 4.37 10.53 -12.76
C ARG A 58 5.07 11.81 -13.23
N THR A 59 6.04 12.28 -12.45
CA THR A 59 6.81 13.48 -12.68
C THR A 59 8.14 13.10 -13.32
N VAL A 60 8.47 13.78 -14.41
CA VAL A 60 9.77 13.70 -15.05
C VAL A 60 10.48 15.02 -14.80
N GLU A 61 11.75 14.96 -14.44
CA GLU A 61 12.59 16.15 -14.30
C GLU A 61 12.92 16.70 -15.69
N TRP A 62 12.32 17.85 -16.03
CA TRP A 62 12.57 18.55 -17.30
C TRP A 62 13.23 19.89 -17.05
N ARG A 63 14.12 20.31 -17.96
CA ARG A 63 14.68 21.66 -17.93
C ARG A 63 13.63 22.71 -18.29
N HIS A 64 13.06 22.60 -19.50
CA HIS A 64 12.01 23.47 -20.00
C HIS A 64 10.97 22.67 -20.78
N VAL A 65 9.69 23.02 -20.59
CA VAL A 65 8.55 22.55 -21.38
C VAL A 65 8.11 23.71 -22.28
N HIS A 66 8.07 23.48 -23.59
CA HIS A 66 7.76 24.50 -24.58
C HIS A 66 6.32 24.39 -25.08
N GLY A 67 5.76 23.18 -25.07
CA GLY A 67 4.38 22.97 -25.52
C GLY A 67 3.74 21.74 -24.89
N LEU A 68 2.44 21.86 -24.63
CA LEU A 68 1.56 20.78 -24.22
C LEU A 68 0.36 20.75 -25.16
N GLY A 69 -0.08 19.56 -25.55
CA GLY A 69 -1.22 19.40 -26.43
C GLY A 69 -1.87 18.04 -26.25
N VAL A 70 -3.19 18.01 -26.20
CA VAL A 70 -3.96 16.77 -26.15
C VAL A 70 -4.24 16.32 -27.58
N ASP A 71 -4.20 15.02 -27.84
CA ASP A 71 -4.60 14.49 -29.13
C ASP A 71 -6.08 14.84 -29.41
N PRO A 72 -6.40 15.42 -30.58
CA PRO A 72 -7.76 15.87 -30.86
C PRO A 72 -8.75 14.72 -31.07
N THR A 73 -8.27 13.49 -31.29
CA THR A 73 -9.09 12.29 -31.51
C THR A 73 -9.11 11.33 -30.31
N ASP A 74 -8.08 11.34 -29.46
CA ASP A 74 -8.01 10.57 -28.21
C ASP A 74 -7.55 11.45 -27.05
N SER A 75 -8.51 11.93 -26.25
CA SER A 75 -8.23 12.81 -25.10
C SER A 75 -7.37 12.16 -24.00
N ASN A 76 -7.07 10.87 -24.09
CA ASN A 76 -6.16 10.20 -23.17
C ASN A 76 -4.69 10.35 -23.55
N ILE A 77 -4.38 10.97 -24.70
CA ILE A 77 -3.02 11.19 -25.18
C ILE A 77 -2.62 12.64 -24.95
N LEU A 78 -1.51 12.83 -24.23
CA LEU A 78 -0.86 14.12 -24.02
C LEU A 78 0.51 14.13 -24.71
N TYR A 79 0.70 15.08 -25.62
CA TYR A 79 1.97 15.39 -26.27
C TYR A 79 2.70 16.51 -25.51
N ILE A 80 4.01 16.34 -25.33
CA ILE A 80 4.84 17.25 -24.53
C ILE A 80 6.11 17.56 -25.33
N ALA A 81 6.24 18.81 -25.79
CA ALA A 81 7.44 19.33 -26.41
C ALA A 81 8.36 19.92 -25.35
N THR A 82 9.60 19.46 -25.29
CA THR A 82 10.58 19.92 -24.30
C THR A 82 11.86 20.37 -24.95
N HIS A 83 12.71 20.99 -24.13
CA HIS A 83 14.08 21.29 -24.50
C HIS A 83 14.93 20.01 -24.54
N GLY A 84 14.95 19.36 -25.70
CA GLY A 84 15.79 18.21 -26.02
C GLY A 84 15.01 17.03 -26.59
N ASP A 85 13.77 16.80 -26.16
CA ASP A 85 13.03 15.60 -26.53
C ASP A 85 11.53 15.88 -26.71
N PHE A 86 10.85 14.95 -27.37
CA PHE A 86 9.39 14.97 -27.51
C PHE A 86 8.80 13.75 -26.79
N TYR A 87 7.87 13.99 -25.87
CA TYR A 87 7.26 12.94 -25.06
C TYR A 87 5.77 12.78 -25.35
N GLN A 88 5.26 11.58 -25.04
CA GLN A 88 3.86 11.25 -25.03
C GLN A 88 3.49 10.60 -23.68
N SER A 89 2.40 11.02 -23.07
CA SER A 89 1.75 10.30 -21.96
C SER A 89 0.40 9.76 -22.42
N ARG A 90 0.05 8.55 -22.00
CA ARG A 90 -1.23 7.91 -22.33
C ARG A 90 -1.97 7.53 -21.06
N ASN A 91 -3.25 7.89 -20.95
CA ASN A 91 -4.06 7.64 -19.75
C ASN A 91 -3.42 8.20 -18.46
N GLY A 92 -2.68 9.31 -18.56
CA GLY A 92 -1.98 9.93 -17.43
C GLY A 92 -0.83 9.08 -16.87
N THR A 93 -0.26 8.16 -17.63
CA THR A 93 0.97 7.43 -17.24
C THR A 93 2.19 8.34 -17.29
N LEU A 94 3.34 7.83 -16.81
CA LEU A 94 4.61 8.52 -16.99
C LEU A 94 4.86 8.84 -18.49
N PRO A 95 5.25 10.08 -18.83
CA PRO A 95 5.62 10.44 -20.20
C PRO A 95 6.78 9.59 -20.74
N VAL A 96 6.65 9.13 -21.98
CA VAL A 96 7.66 8.33 -22.70
C VAL A 96 8.15 9.10 -23.91
N LYS A 97 9.46 9.07 -24.15
CA LYS A 97 10.09 9.72 -25.30
C LYS A 97 9.67 9.04 -26.61
N VAL A 98 9.26 9.82 -27.61
CA VAL A 98 8.74 9.31 -28.89
C VAL A 98 9.46 9.88 -30.12
N ASP A 99 10.26 10.93 -29.97
CA ASP A 99 11.07 11.45 -31.08
C ASP A 99 12.23 10.51 -31.43
N LYS A 100 12.57 10.49 -32.73
CA LYS A 100 13.74 9.76 -33.25
C LYS A 100 15.03 10.56 -33.13
N VAL A 101 14.93 11.89 -33.13
CA VAL A 101 16.07 12.81 -33.13
C VAL A 101 15.89 13.84 -32.03
N ARG A 102 16.92 13.96 -31.20
CA ARG A 102 17.00 14.92 -30.11
C ARG A 102 17.02 16.34 -30.68
N ALA A 103 16.10 17.18 -30.24
CA ALA A 103 15.97 18.56 -30.70
C ALA A 103 15.26 19.41 -29.63
N ASP A 104 15.51 20.71 -29.68
CA ASP A 104 14.76 21.68 -28.91
C ASP A 104 13.43 21.99 -29.61
N TYR A 105 12.37 21.32 -29.17
CA TYR A 105 11.05 21.43 -29.80
C TYR A 105 10.33 22.68 -29.31
N MET A 106 9.99 23.58 -30.24
CA MET A 106 9.41 24.90 -29.93
C MET A 106 7.90 24.97 -30.18
N ALA A 107 7.41 24.20 -31.15
CA ALA A 107 5.99 24.13 -31.50
C ALA A 107 5.68 22.81 -32.20
N PHE A 108 4.42 22.38 -32.16
CA PHE A 108 3.92 21.23 -32.89
C PHE A 108 2.43 21.36 -33.20
N ASN A 109 1.93 20.58 -34.16
CA ASN A 109 0.51 20.40 -34.42
C ASN A 109 0.15 18.92 -34.36
N ALA A 110 -0.82 18.57 -33.50
CA ALA A 110 -1.40 17.23 -33.47
C ALA A 110 -2.46 17.12 -34.58
N PRO A 111 -2.38 16.11 -35.47
CA PRO A 111 -3.34 15.94 -36.55
C PRO A 111 -4.70 15.42 -36.03
N TYR A 112 -5.78 15.72 -36.75
CA TYR A 112 -7.14 15.23 -36.46
C TYR A 112 -7.42 13.83 -37.03
N ASP A 113 -6.45 13.22 -37.69
CA ASP A 113 -6.55 11.90 -38.27
C ASP A 113 -5.28 11.10 -37.95
N LYS A 114 -5.45 9.78 -37.87
CA LYS A 114 -4.40 8.84 -37.46
C LYS A 114 -3.35 8.56 -38.55
N ASP A 115 -3.67 8.88 -39.80
CA ASP A 115 -2.85 8.53 -40.96
C ASP A 115 -1.87 9.68 -41.30
N SER A 116 -2.18 10.90 -40.84
CA SER A 116 -1.32 12.06 -40.90
C SER A 116 -0.23 12.02 -39.81
N PRO A 117 1.02 12.40 -40.14
CA PRO A 117 2.06 12.55 -39.15
C PRO A 117 1.82 13.79 -38.27
N LEU A 118 2.27 13.72 -37.02
CA LEU A 118 2.49 14.89 -36.18
C LEU A 118 3.71 15.65 -36.68
N TYR A 119 3.55 16.95 -36.92
CA TYR A 119 4.66 17.83 -37.28
C TYR A 119 5.09 18.65 -36.07
N ALA A 120 6.39 18.74 -35.87
CA ALA A 120 7.00 19.55 -34.83
C ALA A 120 8.16 20.37 -35.43
N SER A 121 8.36 21.57 -34.89
CA SER A 121 9.43 22.49 -35.28
C SER A 121 10.37 22.73 -34.10
N GLY A 122 11.63 22.99 -34.42
CA GLY A 122 12.67 23.16 -33.42
C GLY A 122 14.05 23.34 -34.04
N HIS A 123 15.07 23.35 -33.20
CA HIS A 123 16.47 23.33 -33.63
C HIS A 123 17.24 22.19 -32.94
N PRO A 124 18.33 21.68 -33.55
CA PRO A 124 19.16 20.67 -32.92
C PRO A 124 19.62 21.09 -31.51
N SER A 125 19.72 20.13 -30.60
CA SER A 125 20.09 20.34 -29.19
C SER A 125 21.23 19.43 -28.74
#